data_AF-A0A7V9SRW8-F1
#
_entry.id   AF-A0A7V9SRW8-F1
#
_cell.length_a   1.000
_cell.length_b   1.000
_cell.length_c   1.000
_cell.angle_alpha   90.00
_cell.angle_beta   90.00
_cell.angle_gamma   90.00
#
_symmetry.space_group_name_H-M   'P 1'
#
loop_
_entity.id
_entity.type
_entity.pdbx_description
1 polymer ?
#
loop_
_entity_poly.entity_id
_entity_poly.type
_entity_poly.pdbx_seq_one_letter_code
_entity_poly.pdbx_strand_id
1 'polypeptide(L)' 'MKKNLFVLVLCFVSLYHFSQNVGIGNNSPQSKLHVSGAIRSDTLIYTGSPVRHLFSAPNGRIYDSLVLPSPADWLING' A
#
# COMPACT_ATOMS: atom_id res chain seq x y z
N MET A 1 2.51 -28.79 31.09
CA MET A 1 3.58 -27.94 30.51
C MET A 1 3.61 -27.99 28.98
N LYS A 2 3.61 -29.17 28.34
CA LYS A 2 3.70 -29.31 26.86
C LYS A 2 2.48 -28.76 26.07
N LYS A 3 1.27 -28.80 26.65
CA LYS A 3 0.05 -28.25 26.01
C LYS A 3 0.08 -26.72 25.92
N ASN A 4 0.53 -26.05 26.99
CA ASN A 4 0.69 -24.59 27.01
C ASN A 4 1.82 -24.15 26.07
N LEU A 5 2.88 -24.95 25.94
CA LEU A 5 3.96 -24.71 24.97
C LEU A 5 3.48 -24.86 23.51
N PHE A 6 2.61 -25.84 23.24
CA PHE A 6 2.02 -26.04 21.92
C PHE A 6 1.09 -24.88 21.51
N VAL A 7 0.28 -24.38 22.44
CA VAL A 7 -0.56 -23.18 22.24
C VAL A 7 0.30 -21.93 22.06
N LEU A 8 1.40 -21.80 22.81
CA LEU A 8 2.34 -20.69 22.66
C LEU A 8 2.99 -20.69 21.27
N VAL A 9 3.42 -21.84 20.75
CA VAL A 9 3.97 -21.98 19.38
C VAL A 9 2.92 -21.64 18.32
N LEU A 10 1.66 -22.08 18.49
CA LEU A 10 0.57 -21.74 17.57
C LEU A 10 0.24 -20.25 17.54
N CYS A 11 0.30 -19.56 18.69
CA CYS A 11 0.12 -18.10 18.77
C CYS A 11 1.31 -17.33 18.18
N PHE A 12 2.55 -17.77 18.39
CA PHE A 12 3.72 -17.10 17.84
C PHE A 12 3.83 -17.23 16.31
N VAL A 13 3.39 -18.34 15.71
CA VAL A 13 3.30 -18.48 14.25
C VAL A 13 2.20 -17.59 13.66
N SER A 14 1.08 -17.41 14.36
CA SER A 14 -0.01 -16.53 13.91
C SER A 14 0.30 -15.03 14.08
N LEU A 15 1.10 -14.65 15.08
CA LEU A 15 1.60 -13.27 15.25
C LEU A 15 2.67 -12.87 14.21
N TYR A 16 3.48 -13.81 13.71
CA TYR A 16 4.47 -13.54 12.65
C TYR A 16 3.84 -13.40 11.26
N HIS A 17 2.68 -14.02 11.03
CA HIS A 17 2.01 -14.04 9.72
C HIS A 17 1.21 -12.76 9.41
N PHE A 18 0.77 -12.01 10.42
CA PHE A 18 -0.11 -10.83 10.26
C PHE A 18 0.62 -9.49 10.05
N SER A 19 1.95 -9.43 10.16
CA SER A 19 2.58 -8.20 10.66
C SER A 19 3.36 -7.32 9.66
N GLN A 20 3.20 -7.40 8.33
CA GLN A 20 3.95 -6.45 7.47
C GLN A 20 3.17 -5.70 6.42
N ASN A 21 2.21 -6.32 5.74
CA ASN A 21 1.46 -5.68 4.67
C ASN A 21 -0.01 -6.09 4.78
N VAL A 22 -0.92 -5.13 4.72
CA VAL A 22 -2.36 -5.36 4.76
C VAL A 22 -2.87 -5.46 3.32
N GLY A 23 -3.36 -6.63 2.95
CA GLY A 23 -3.99 -6.87 1.65
C GLY A 23 -5.51 -6.89 1.78
N ILE A 24 -6.21 -6.07 0.99
CA ILE A 24 -7.68 -6.10 0.89
C ILE A 24 -8.03 -6.61 -0.50
N GLY A 25 -8.62 -7.81 -0.57
CA GLY A 25 -8.80 -8.52 -1.84
C GLY A 25 -7.48 -8.94 -2.51
N ASN A 26 -6.35 -8.88 -1.79
CA ASN A 26 -5.04 -9.27 -2.28
C ASN A 26 -4.29 -10.11 -1.23
N ASN A 27 -3.91 -11.34 -1.59
CA ASN A 27 -3.24 -12.29 -0.69
C ASN A 27 -1.71 -12.16 -0.71
N SER A 28 -1.15 -11.30 -1.57
CA SER A 28 0.29 -11.06 -1.71
C SER A 28 0.58 -9.56 -1.82
N PRO A 29 0.27 -8.78 -0.77
CA PRO A 29 0.46 -7.35 -0.80
C PRO A 29 1.96 -6.99 -0.92
N GLN A 30 2.30 -6.22 -1.96
CA GLN A 30 3.66 -5.75 -2.28
C GLN A 30 4.02 -4.41 -1.59
N SER A 31 3.02 -3.75 -1.00
CA SER A 31 3.12 -2.51 -0.26
C SER A 31 2.42 -2.65 1.10
N LYS A 32 2.72 -1.75 2.02
CA LYS A 32 2.16 -1.77 3.39
C LYS A 32 0.63 -1.85 3.43
N LEU A 33 -0.03 -1.22 2.47
CA LEU A 33 -1.44 -1.42 2.17
C LEU A 33 -1.55 -1.70 0.67
N HIS A 34 -2.21 -2.79 0.27
CA HIS A 34 -2.51 -3.11 -1.12
C HIS A 34 -3.98 -3.56 -1.23
N VAL A 35 -4.79 -2.73 -1.89
CA VAL A 35 -6.20 -3.02 -2.15
C VAL A 35 -6.36 -3.41 -3.62
N SER A 36 -6.90 -4.59 -3.91
CA SER A 36 -7.32 -4.94 -5.28
C SER A 36 -8.75 -4.44 -5.48
N GLY A 37 -8.89 -3.17 -5.84
CA GLY A 37 -10.20 -2.54 -6.03
C GLY A 37 -10.20 -1.04 -5.78
N ALA A 38 -11.39 -0.48 -5.68
CA ALA A 38 -11.57 0.94 -5.42
C ALA A 38 -11.28 1.28 -3.95
N ILE A 39 -10.61 2.42 -3.74
CA ILE A 39 -10.39 3.01 -2.42
C ILE A 39 -11.18 4.32 -2.37
N ARG A 40 -12.00 4.49 -1.33
CA ARG A 40 -12.65 5.76 -1.01
C ARG A 40 -12.03 6.30 0.28
N SER A 41 -11.51 7.52 0.22
CA SER A 41 -10.98 8.24 1.38
C SER A 41 -11.67 9.60 1.51
N ASP A 42 -12.16 9.94 2.70
CA ASP A 42 -12.75 11.27 2.94
C ASP A 42 -11.69 12.38 2.93
N THR A 43 -10.44 12.06 3.26
CA THR A 43 -9.31 12.97 3.12
C THR A 43 -8.04 12.18 2.81
N LEU A 44 -7.26 12.66 1.83
CA LEU A 44 -5.92 12.17 1.53
C LEU A 44 -4.92 13.26 1.90
N ILE A 45 -4.11 13.06 2.94
CA ILE A 45 -3.11 14.05 3.39
C ILE A 45 -1.72 13.48 3.13
N TYR A 46 -0.92 14.22 2.36
CA TYR A 46 0.52 13.99 2.27
C TYR A 46 1.21 15.05 3.14
N THR A 47 2.03 14.62 4.10
CA THR A 47 2.67 15.51 5.09
C THR A 47 4.05 16.03 4.64
N GLY A 48 4.50 15.66 3.42
CA GLY A 48 5.87 15.90 2.95
C GLY A 48 6.06 16.94 1.84
N SER A 49 5.01 17.60 1.31
CA SER A 49 5.16 18.58 0.23
C SER A 49 4.02 19.63 0.22
N PRO A 50 4.31 20.92 -0.07
CA PRO A 50 3.31 22.00 -0.09
C PRO A 50 2.43 22.03 -1.35
N VAL A 51 2.75 21.27 -2.41
CA VAL A 51 2.00 21.31 -3.68
C VAL A 51 1.29 19.98 -3.93
N ARG A 52 -0.01 20.04 -4.21
CA ARG A 52 -0.92 18.90 -4.40
C ARG A 52 -1.43 18.84 -5.83
N HIS A 53 -0.58 18.41 -6.76
CA HIS A 53 -1.06 17.84 -8.01
C HIS A 53 -0.65 16.38 -7.99
N LEU A 54 -1.59 15.54 -7.57
CA LEU A 54 -1.41 14.10 -7.42
C LEU A 54 -1.98 13.43 -8.67
N PHE A 55 -1.12 12.81 -9.48
CA PHE A 55 -1.57 12.02 -10.64
C PHE A 55 -1.65 10.54 -10.25
N SER A 56 -2.75 9.88 -10.61
CA SER A 56 -2.85 8.43 -10.49
C SER A 56 -2.24 7.78 -11.74
N ALA A 57 -1.25 6.93 -11.55
CA ALA A 57 -0.70 6.12 -12.62
C ALA A 57 -1.52 4.84 -12.83
N PRO A 58 -1.44 4.20 -14.01
CA PRO A 58 -2.15 2.95 -14.30
C PRO A 58 -1.88 1.80 -13.31
N ASN A 59 -0.76 1.86 -12.59
CA ASN A 59 -0.40 0.89 -11.54
C ASN A 59 -0.94 1.25 -10.15
N GLY A 60 -1.85 2.23 -10.04
CA GLY A 60 -2.47 2.68 -8.79
C GLY A 60 -1.55 3.51 -7.89
N ARG A 61 -0.31 3.80 -8.32
CA ARG A 61 0.59 4.71 -7.58
C ARG A 61 0.16 6.15 -7.82
N ILE A 62 0.32 6.96 -6.79
CA ILE A 62 0.07 8.39 -6.86
C ILE A 62 1.43 9.09 -6.90
N TYR A 63 1.69 9.85 -7.97
CA TYR A 63 2.93 10.63 -8.13
C TYR A 63 2.68 12.11 -7.80
N ASP A 64 3.71 12.75 -7.23
CA ASP A 64 3.78 14.20 -7.13
C ASP A 64 4.12 14.78 -8.50
N SER A 65 3.37 15.79 -8.93
CA SER A 65 3.50 16.50 -10.21
C SER A 65 4.89 17.09 -10.50
N LEU A 66 5.78 17.17 -9.51
CA LEU A 66 7.16 17.65 -9.69
C LEU A 66 8.15 16.53 -10.06
N VAL A 67 7.74 15.26 -9.99
CA VAL A 67 8.52 14.14 -10.52
C VAL A 67 8.22 14.01 -12.00
N LEU A 68 9.00 14.70 -12.82
CA LEU A 68 8.96 14.55 -14.27
C LEU A 68 9.48 13.13 -14.60
N PRO A 69 8.65 12.19 -15.08
CA PRO A 69 9.21 10.98 -15.66
C PRO A 69 10.11 11.39 -16.83
N SER A 70 11.07 10.54 -17.18
CA SER A 70 11.96 10.79 -18.31
C SER A 70 11.14 11.23 -19.55
N PRO A 71 11.74 11.96 -20.51
CA PRO A 71 11.04 12.62 -21.61
C PRO A 71 10.07 11.78 -22.47
N ALA A 72 9.96 10.47 -22.25
CA ALA A 72 9.10 9.55 -22.98
C ALA A 72 7.60 9.64 -22.64
N ASP A 73 7.18 10.22 -21.49
CA ASP A 73 5.78 10.12 -21.03
C ASP A 73 5.08 11.49 -20.83
N TRP A 74 5.52 12.55 -21.50
CA TRP A 74 4.86 13.87 -21.46
C TRP A 74 3.55 13.96 -22.28
N LEU A 75 2.81 12.86 -22.40
CA LEU A 75 1.49 12.88 -23.04
C LEU A 75 0.41 12.83 -21.96
N ILE A 76 -0.05 14.01 -21.55
CA ILE A 76 -1.40 14.16 -21.03
C ILE A 76 -2.32 14.15 -22.27
N ASN A 77 -2.87 12.98 -22.61
CA ASN A 77 -3.99 12.90 -23.53
C ASN A 77 -5.28 12.84 -22.72
N GLY A 78 -6.00 13.95 -22.75
CA GLY A 78 -7.23 14.26 -22.03
C GLY A 78 -7.35 15.77 -21.91
#